data_AF-A0A381KJE4-F1
#
_entry.id   AF-A0A381KJE4-F1
#
_cell.length_a   1.000
_cell.length_b   1.000
_cell.length_c   1.000
_cell.angle_alpha   90.00
_cell.angle_beta   90.00
_cell.angle_gamma   90.00
#
_symmetry.space_group_name_H-M   'P 1'
#
loop_
_entity.id
_entity.type
_entity.pdbx_description
1 polymer ?
#
loop_
_entity_poly.entity_id
_entity_poly.type
_entity_poly.pdbx_seq_one_letter_code
_entity_poly.pdbx_strand_id
1 'polypeptide(L)'
;MEKEEKVEELADWISKYIQNKGYRAYSQSEKNNLEHGYFEKAYINPEMQSGISPLPHKTIANISGIGFMGKNNLFVTEEYGCAFSMCTVLTDAPISVERYPLIDSKCMDCNVCVENCPAKAIHGNEWTLPGKRESIIDVSKCFCVLKCMMSCPWSLRYANQK
;
A
#
# COMPACT_ATOMS: atom_id res chain seq x y z
N MET A 1 -3.35 -8.40 -10.62
CA MET A 1 -3.08 -8.12 -12.05
C MET A 1 -4.16 -7.22 -12.62
N GLU A 2 -5.30 -7.68 -13.16
CA GLU A 2 -6.28 -6.77 -13.83
C GLU A 2 -6.72 -5.55 -12.99
N LYS A 3 -7.01 -5.74 -11.70
CA LYS A 3 -7.40 -4.62 -10.81
C LYS A 3 -6.26 -3.64 -10.53
N GLU A 4 -5.02 -4.13 -10.48
CA GLU A 4 -3.85 -3.28 -10.24
C GLU A 4 -3.58 -2.44 -11.48
N GLU A 5 -3.60 -3.05 -12.67
CA GLU A 5 -3.46 -2.36 -13.96
C GLU A 5 -4.49 -1.23 -14.11
N LYS A 6 -5.77 -1.49 -13.80
CA LYS A 6 -6.82 -0.47 -13.82
C LYS A 6 -6.55 0.71 -12.88
N VAL A 7 -5.99 0.44 -11.71
CA VAL A 7 -5.65 1.48 -10.72
C VAL A 7 -4.44 2.30 -11.17
N GLU A 8 -3.50 1.70 -11.90
CA GLU A 8 -2.38 2.40 -12.53
C GLU A 8 -2.85 3.29 -13.70
N GLU A 9 -3.69 2.77 -14.59
CA GLU A 9 -4.30 3.54 -15.67
C GLU A 9 -5.08 4.75 -15.14
N LEU A 10 -5.81 4.56 -14.04
CA LEU A 10 -6.50 5.65 -13.35
C LEU A 10 -5.52 6.70 -12.83
N ALA A 11 -4.39 6.29 -12.24
CA ALA A 11 -3.37 7.22 -11.74
C ALA A 11 -2.78 8.07 -12.87
N ASP A 12 -2.43 7.42 -13.99
CA ASP A 12 -1.88 8.09 -15.17
C ASP A 12 -2.91 9.05 -15.78
N TRP A 13 -4.17 8.63 -15.87
CA TRP A 13 -5.26 9.48 -16.35
C TRP A 13 -5.47 10.70 -15.44
N ILE A 14 -5.53 10.53 -14.11
CA ILE A 14 -5.66 11.64 -13.15
C ILE A 14 -4.49 12.62 -13.29
N SER A 15 -3.26 12.10 -13.35
CA SER A 15 -2.06 12.93 -13.53
C SER A 15 -2.16 13.76 -14.82
N LYS A 16 -2.53 13.13 -15.95
CA LYS A 16 -2.70 13.82 -17.22
C LYS A 16 -3.82 14.86 -17.18
N TYR A 17 -4.93 14.53 -16.53
CA TYR A 17 -6.05 15.45 -16.35
C TYR A 17 -5.61 16.72 -15.60
N ILE A 18 -4.87 16.57 -14.50
CA ILE A 18 -4.36 17.69 -13.70
C ILE A 18 -3.34 18.52 -14.50
N GLN A 19 -2.47 17.87 -15.26
CA GLN A 19 -1.53 18.55 -16.17
C GLN A 19 -2.26 19.40 -17.22
N ASN A 20 -3.35 18.87 -17.81
CA ASN A 20 -4.16 19.60 -18.78
C ASN A 20 -4.87 20.83 -18.16
N LYS A 21 -4.98 20.90 -16.83
CA LYS A 21 -5.48 22.07 -16.10
C LYS A 21 -4.40 23.10 -15.78
N GLY A 22 -3.14 22.86 -16.16
CA GLY A 22 -2.02 23.78 -16.00
C GLY A 22 -1.20 23.60 -14.72
N TYR A 23 -1.40 22.49 -13.99
CA TYR A 23 -0.66 22.18 -12.77
C TYR A 23 0.39 21.09 -13.01
N ARG A 24 1.40 20.99 -12.15
CA ARG A 24 2.32 19.86 -12.16
C ARG A 24 1.63 18.66 -11.52
N ALA A 25 1.73 17.50 -12.16
CA ALA A 25 1.30 16.24 -11.56
C ALA A 25 2.21 15.09 -11.98
N TYR A 26 2.34 14.10 -11.10
CA TYR A 26 3.17 12.91 -11.28
C TYR A 26 2.41 11.68 -10.75
N SER A 27 2.11 10.72 -11.62
CA SER A 27 1.52 9.43 -11.22
C SER A 27 2.62 8.49 -10.75
N GLN A 28 2.38 7.79 -9.65
CA GLN A 28 3.28 6.74 -9.17
C GLN A 28 2.91 5.35 -9.75
N SER A 29 2.45 5.27 -11.01
CA SER A 29 2.26 3.97 -11.68
C SER A 29 3.60 3.26 -11.86
N GLU A 30 3.61 1.92 -11.93
CA GLU A 30 4.85 1.16 -12.14
C GLU A 30 5.59 1.65 -13.39
N LYS A 31 4.85 1.83 -14.50
CA LYS A 31 5.40 2.34 -15.76
C LYS A 31 6.06 3.72 -15.59
N ASN A 32 5.36 4.69 -14.99
CA ASN A 32 5.89 6.04 -14.87
C ASN A 32 7.09 6.11 -13.90
N ASN A 33 7.09 5.29 -12.84
CA ASN A 33 8.23 5.17 -11.94
C ASN A 33 9.45 4.55 -12.62
N LEU A 34 9.25 3.50 -13.44
CA LEU A 34 10.32 2.87 -14.23
C LEU A 34 10.93 3.83 -15.25
N GLU A 35 10.10 4.54 -16.01
CA GLU A 35 10.54 5.50 -17.03
C GLU A 35 11.39 6.63 -16.45
N HIS A 36 11.15 7.02 -15.20
CA HIS A 36 11.85 8.11 -14.53
C HIS A 36 12.91 7.64 -13.52
N GLY A 37 13.19 6.33 -13.45
CA GLY A 37 14.24 5.78 -12.58
C GLY A 37 13.92 5.82 -11.08
N TYR A 38 12.66 6.01 -10.69
CA TYR A 38 12.22 5.96 -9.29
C TYR A 38 11.90 4.54 -8.81
N PHE A 39 11.98 3.56 -9.70
CA PHE A 39 11.79 2.16 -9.40
C PHE A 39 12.70 1.33 -10.30
N GLU A 40 13.57 0.51 -9.71
CA GLU A 40 14.33 -0.52 -10.42
C GLU A 40 13.77 -1.89 -10.06
N LYS A 41 13.56 -2.75 -11.06
CA LYS A 41 13.10 -4.12 -10.82
C LYS A 41 14.25 -4.99 -10.31
N ALA A 42 13.95 -5.89 -9.37
CA ALA A 42 14.89 -6.83 -8.74
C ALA A 42 15.85 -7.52 -9.69
N TYR A 43 15.35 -7.87 -10.87
CA TYR A 43 16.10 -8.66 -11.82
C TYR A 43 17.21 -7.86 -12.51
N ILE A 44 17.23 -6.53 -12.38
CA ILE A 44 18.25 -5.64 -12.94
C ILE A 44 19.43 -5.46 -11.96
N ASN A 45 19.16 -5.49 -10.65
CA ASN A 45 20.18 -5.38 -9.61
C ASN A 45 19.88 -6.34 -8.44
N PRO A 46 20.58 -7.50 -8.34
CA PRO A 46 20.38 -8.47 -7.27
C PRO A 46 20.72 -7.96 -5.86
N GLU A 47 21.51 -6.89 -5.76
CA GLU A 47 21.90 -6.26 -4.48
C GLU A 47 20.89 -5.20 -4.02
N MET A 48 20.00 -4.76 -4.92
CA MET A 48 18.95 -3.81 -4.60
C MET A 48 17.73 -4.57 -4.08
N GLN A 49 17.21 -4.13 -2.93
CA GLN A 49 15.95 -4.65 -2.41
C GLN A 49 14.82 -4.14 -3.31
N SER A 50 14.57 -4.85 -4.42
CA SER A 50 13.51 -4.55 -5.38
C SER A 50 12.22 -4.12 -4.72
N GLY A 51 11.59 -3.09 -5.26
CA GLY A 51 10.23 -2.76 -4.86
C GLY A 51 10.11 -1.78 -3.71
N ILE A 52 11.13 -0.97 -3.43
CA ILE A 52 11.03 0.17 -2.52
C ILE A 52 10.88 1.45 -3.35
N SER A 53 9.64 1.91 -3.51
CA SER A 53 9.40 3.29 -3.95
C SER A 53 9.86 4.26 -2.85
N PRO A 54 10.45 5.41 -3.19
CA PRO A 54 10.75 6.47 -2.21
C PRO A 54 9.49 7.00 -1.50
N LEU A 55 8.31 6.78 -2.10
CA LEU A 55 7.02 7.22 -1.59
C LEU A 55 6.00 6.06 -1.57
N PRO A 56 6.10 5.15 -0.57
CA PRO A 56 5.20 4.00 -0.49
C PRO A 56 3.74 4.41 -0.33
N HIS A 57 2.84 3.91 -1.19
CA HIS A 57 1.41 4.22 -1.16
C HIS A 57 0.76 4.01 0.22
N LYS A 58 1.10 2.89 0.88
CA LYS A 58 0.55 2.53 2.20
C LYS A 58 0.95 3.53 3.28
N THR A 59 2.18 4.05 3.23
CA THR A 59 2.67 5.07 4.16
C THR A 59 1.94 6.39 3.94
N ILE A 60 1.76 6.81 2.68
CA ILE A 60 0.99 8.02 2.34
C ILE A 60 -0.46 7.90 2.82
N ALA A 61 -1.10 6.75 2.59
CA ALA A 61 -2.48 6.49 3.02
C ALA A 61 -2.62 6.44 4.55
N ASN A 62 -1.62 5.96 5.28
CA ASN A 62 -1.63 6.03 6.74
C ASN A 62 -1.48 7.47 7.24
N ILE A 63 -0.60 8.27 6.62
CA ILE A 63 -0.40 9.67 6.98
C ILE A 63 -1.65 10.53 6.71
N SER A 64 -2.48 10.17 5.72
CA SER A 64 -3.76 10.86 5.48
C SER A 64 -4.82 10.57 6.54
N GLY A 65 -4.61 9.58 7.41
CA GLY A 65 -5.52 9.24 8.51
C GLY A 65 -6.80 8.52 8.08
N ILE A 66 -6.84 7.95 6.87
CA ILE A 66 -8.02 7.22 6.35
C ILE A 66 -8.04 5.73 6.74
N GLY A 67 -7.02 5.28 7.48
CA GLY A 67 -6.85 3.89 7.87
C GLY A 67 -5.53 3.65 8.58
N PHE A 68 -5.21 2.38 8.85
CA PHE A 68 -4.06 1.99 9.65
C PHE A 68 -3.26 0.85 8.99
N MET A 69 -2.02 0.66 9.44
CA MET A 69 -1.19 -0.47 9.01
C MET A 69 -1.53 -1.72 9.84
N GLY A 70 -1.94 -2.79 9.17
CA GLY A 70 -2.14 -4.09 9.79
C GLY A 70 -0.83 -4.84 10.02
N LYS A 71 -0.83 -5.78 10.98
CA LYS A 71 0.32 -6.69 11.21
C LYS A 71 0.69 -7.52 9.98
N ASN A 72 -0.22 -7.67 9.01
CA ASN A 72 0.04 -8.32 7.73
C ASN A 72 0.80 -7.46 6.71
N ASN A 73 1.30 -6.28 7.10
CA ASN A 73 1.94 -5.28 6.23
C ASN A 73 1.02 -4.76 5.10
N LEU A 74 -0.31 -4.86 5.27
CA LEU A 74 -1.30 -4.24 4.38
C LEU A 74 -1.93 -3.03 5.07
N PHE A 75 -2.35 -2.07 4.26
CA PHE A 75 -3.13 -0.93 4.74
C PHE A 75 -4.59 -1.37 4.89
N VAL A 76 -5.22 -1.01 5.99
CA VAL A 76 -6.55 -1.44 6.39
C VAL A 76 -7.44 -0.21 6.55
N THR A 77 -8.61 -0.23 5.92
CA THR A 77 -9.71 0.71 6.18
C THR A 77 -10.84 -0.01 6.89
N GLU A 78 -11.68 0.76 7.60
CA GLU A 78 -12.85 0.18 8.27
C GLU A 78 -13.89 -0.35 7.28
N GLU A 79 -14.05 0.34 6.15
CA GLU A 79 -15.06 0.04 5.12
C GLU A 79 -14.65 -1.14 4.22
N TYR A 80 -13.41 -1.15 3.71
CA TYR A 80 -12.98 -2.09 2.67
C TYR A 80 -12.01 -3.17 3.16
N GLY A 81 -11.66 -3.16 4.45
CA GLY A 81 -10.63 -4.03 4.99
C GLY A 81 -9.27 -3.75 4.36
N CYS A 82 -8.55 -4.79 3.93
CA CYS A 82 -7.25 -4.63 3.25
C CYS A 82 -7.22 -5.23 1.83
N ALA A 83 -8.39 -5.54 1.27
CA ALA A 83 -8.54 -6.23 -0.01
C ALA A 83 -8.78 -5.25 -1.18
N PHE A 84 -7.96 -4.22 -1.31
CA PHE A 84 -8.05 -3.22 -2.37
C PHE A 84 -6.68 -2.82 -2.92
N SER A 85 -6.69 -2.32 -4.16
CA SER A 85 -5.53 -1.73 -4.82
C SER A 85 -5.57 -0.21 -4.67
N MET A 86 -4.41 0.43 -4.62
CA MET A 86 -4.28 1.88 -4.45
C MET A 86 -3.17 2.42 -5.36
N CYS A 87 -3.29 3.70 -5.72
CA CYS A 87 -2.27 4.45 -6.43
C CYS A 87 -2.05 5.80 -5.75
N THR A 88 -1.10 6.57 -6.25
CA THR A 88 -0.83 7.93 -5.79
C THR A 88 -0.53 8.82 -6.97
N VAL A 89 -1.07 10.04 -6.93
CA VAL A 89 -0.69 11.13 -7.82
C VAL A 89 -0.19 12.28 -6.94
N LEU A 90 1.01 12.75 -7.20
CA LEU A 90 1.58 13.94 -6.59
C LEU A 90 1.19 15.15 -7.44
N THR A 91 0.84 16.28 -6.83
CA THR A 91 0.50 17.49 -7.57
C THR A 91 0.73 18.75 -6.75
N ASP A 92 0.89 19.89 -7.43
CA ASP A 92 0.84 21.23 -6.85
C ASP A 92 -0.49 21.95 -7.08
N ALA A 93 -1.49 21.26 -7.64
CA ALA A 93 -2.84 21.81 -7.76
C ALA A 93 -3.39 22.22 -6.38
N PRO A 94 -4.07 23.38 -6.27
CA PRO A 94 -4.64 23.85 -5.01
C PRO A 94 -5.91 23.05 -4.67
N ILE A 95 -5.75 21.93 -4.00
CA ILE A 95 -6.84 21.04 -3.57
C ILE A 95 -7.16 21.35 -2.10
N SER A 96 -8.45 21.40 -1.76
CA SER A 96 -8.87 21.46 -0.35
C SER A 96 -8.48 20.14 0.33
N VAL A 97 -7.69 20.22 1.41
CA VAL A 97 -7.21 19.05 2.15
C VAL A 97 -7.89 18.98 3.50
N GLU A 98 -8.55 17.86 3.77
CA GLU A 98 -8.95 17.48 5.11
C GLU A 98 -7.90 16.55 5.70
N ARG A 99 -7.38 16.91 6.88
CA ARG A 99 -6.42 16.08 7.61
C ARG A 99 -7.15 15.34 8.73
N TYR A 100 -7.05 14.02 8.70
CA TYR A 100 -7.52 13.16 9.78
C TYR A 100 -6.35 12.84 10.71
N PRO A 101 -6.59 12.61 12.01
CA PRO A 101 -5.56 12.13 12.91
C PRO A 101 -5.04 10.76 12.44
N LEU A 102 -3.78 10.45 12.77
CA LEU A 102 -3.23 9.12 12.54
C LEU A 102 -4.07 8.08 13.29
N ILE A 103 -4.30 6.95 12.65
CA ILE A 103 -5.02 5.82 13.23
C ILE A 103 -4.00 4.75 13.61
N ASP A 104 -3.92 4.46 14.90
CA ASP A 104 -3.11 3.35 15.42
C ASP A 104 -3.63 2.00 14.92
N SER A 105 -2.78 0.98 14.96
CA SER A 105 -3.19 -0.35 14.55
C SER A 105 -4.37 -0.84 15.38
N LYS A 106 -5.44 -1.27 14.71
CA LYS A 106 -6.60 -1.91 15.37
C LYS A 106 -6.50 -3.44 15.34
N CYS A 107 -5.28 -3.98 15.20
CA CYS A 107 -5.04 -5.42 15.26
C CYS A 107 -5.14 -5.96 16.70
N MET A 108 -4.75 -5.19 17.71
CA MET A 108 -4.72 -5.65 19.11
C MET A 108 -3.95 -6.98 19.21
N ASP A 109 -4.47 -7.97 19.96
CA ASP A 109 -3.87 -9.29 20.11
C ASP A 109 -4.06 -10.22 18.90
N CYS A 110 -4.75 -9.78 17.84
CA CYS A 110 -4.97 -10.60 16.65
C CYS A 110 -3.64 -10.92 15.96
N ASN A 111 -3.40 -12.21 15.71
CA ASN A 111 -2.23 -12.72 14.97
C ASN A 111 -2.60 -13.71 13.85
N VAL A 112 -3.86 -13.72 13.41
CA VAL A 112 -4.37 -14.68 12.40
C VAL A 112 -3.57 -14.65 11.09
N CYS A 113 -3.06 -13.49 10.70
CA CYS A 113 -2.22 -13.36 9.52
C CYS A 113 -0.85 -14.01 9.68
N VAL A 114 -0.26 -13.94 10.89
CA VAL A 114 0.99 -14.58 11.26
C VAL A 114 0.83 -16.09 11.24
N GLU A 115 -0.22 -16.59 11.90
CA GLU A 115 -0.54 -18.02 12.01
C GLU A 115 -0.82 -18.65 10.64
N ASN A 116 -1.54 -17.93 9.77
CA ASN A 116 -1.91 -18.43 8.44
C ASN A 116 -0.84 -18.20 7.37
N CYS A 117 0.29 -17.55 7.69
CA CYS A 117 1.35 -17.30 6.73
C CYS A 117 2.20 -18.57 6.51
N PRO A 118 2.07 -19.26 5.36
CA PRO A 118 2.84 -20.49 5.13
C PRO A 118 4.35 -20.23 5.04
N ALA A 119 4.75 -19.03 4.63
CA ALA A 119 6.14 -18.58 4.56
C ALA A 119 6.74 -18.25 5.94
N LYS A 120 5.92 -18.08 6.97
CA LYS A 120 6.32 -17.47 8.26
C LYS A 120 7.06 -16.14 8.07
N ALA A 121 6.61 -15.35 7.09
CA ALA A 121 7.23 -14.08 6.73
C ALA A 121 6.84 -12.93 7.67
N ILE A 122 5.71 -13.04 8.37
CA ILE A 122 5.12 -11.94 9.16
C ILE A 122 5.57 -12.07 10.62
N HIS A 123 6.09 -10.99 11.20
CA HIS A 123 6.66 -11.01 12.55
C HIS A 123 5.61 -10.85 13.67
N GLY A 124 4.44 -10.27 13.36
CA GLY A 124 3.38 -9.99 14.35
C GLY A 124 3.53 -8.65 15.09
N ASN A 125 4.55 -7.87 14.72
CA ASN A 125 4.74 -6.52 15.24
C ASN A 125 3.72 -5.54 14.66
N GLU A 126 3.43 -4.48 15.41
CA GLU A 126 2.66 -3.34 14.93
C GLU A 126 3.60 -2.30 14.29
N TRP A 127 3.16 -1.71 13.19
CA TRP A 127 3.91 -0.68 12.50
C TRP A 127 3.60 0.68 13.12
N THR A 128 4.63 1.47 13.40
CA THR A 128 4.53 2.84 13.93
C THR A 128 5.31 3.79 13.05
N LEU A 129 4.88 5.06 12.95
CA LEU A 129 5.56 6.08 12.14
C LEU A 129 6.60 6.84 12.99
N PRO A 130 7.87 7.02 12.53
CA PRO A 130 8.47 6.44 11.34
C PRO A 130 8.88 4.97 11.56
N GLY A 131 8.47 4.08 10.64
CA GLY A 131 8.71 2.65 10.78
C GLY A 131 9.17 2.00 9.48
N LYS A 132 10.07 1.02 9.60
CA LYS A 132 10.55 0.24 8.46
C LYS A 132 9.62 -0.95 8.19
N ARG A 133 9.38 -1.26 6.91
CA ARG A 133 8.57 -2.43 6.49
C ARG A 133 9.10 -3.74 7.08
N GLU A 134 10.42 -3.84 7.17
CA GLU A 134 11.16 -5.01 7.64
C GLU A 134 10.91 -5.29 9.13
N SER A 135 10.38 -4.33 9.89
CA SER A 135 9.91 -4.59 11.26
C SER A 135 8.67 -5.49 11.30
N ILE A 136 7.87 -5.51 10.22
CA ILE A 136 6.58 -6.20 10.15
C ILE A 136 6.70 -7.52 9.38
N ILE A 137 7.47 -7.52 8.29
CA ILE A 137 7.51 -8.64 7.36
C ILE A 137 8.89 -8.80 6.71
N ASP A 138 9.32 -10.05 6.60
CA ASP A 138 10.40 -10.47 5.73
C ASP A 138 9.87 -10.72 4.31
N VAL A 139 9.97 -9.70 3.46
CA VAL A 139 9.47 -9.74 2.08
C VAL A 139 10.16 -10.83 1.25
N SER A 140 11.41 -11.17 1.54
CA SER A 140 12.16 -12.20 0.80
C SER A 140 11.53 -13.59 0.92
N LYS A 141 10.82 -13.85 2.03
CA LYS A 141 10.07 -15.10 2.26
C LYS A 141 8.65 -15.06 1.70
N CYS A 142 8.11 -13.87 1.43
CA CYS A 142 6.72 -13.72 1.03
C CYS A 142 6.52 -14.13 -0.43
N PHE A 143 5.89 -15.27 -0.66
CA PHE A 143 5.49 -15.72 -2.00
C PHE A 143 4.04 -15.37 -2.37
N CYS A 144 3.47 -14.34 -1.72
CA CYS A 144 2.22 -13.66 -2.09
C CYS A 144 0.99 -14.54 -2.36
N VAL A 145 0.73 -15.58 -1.55
CA VAL A 145 -0.51 -16.40 -1.66
C VAL A 145 -1.78 -15.75 -1.09
N LEU A 146 -1.73 -14.46 -0.74
CA LEU A 146 -2.86 -13.65 -0.26
C LEU A 146 -3.60 -14.17 0.99
N LYS A 147 -3.15 -15.26 1.64
CA LYS A 147 -3.79 -15.84 2.83
C LYS A 147 -3.91 -14.84 3.99
N CYS A 148 -2.90 -14.00 4.20
CA CYS A 148 -2.91 -12.96 5.24
C CYS A 148 -3.93 -11.85 4.98
N MET A 149 -4.30 -11.61 3.72
CA MET A 149 -5.36 -10.67 3.32
C MET A 149 -6.73 -11.32 3.50
N MET A 150 -6.89 -12.55 3.00
CA MET A 150 -8.17 -13.27 3.00
C MET A 150 -8.61 -13.72 4.40
N SER A 151 -7.67 -13.96 5.32
CA SER A 151 -7.97 -14.30 6.71
C SER A 151 -8.10 -13.10 7.64
N CYS A 152 -7.80 -11.88 7.16
CA CYS A 152 -7.91 -10.68 7.98
C CYS A 152 -9.38 -10.42 8.35
N PRO A 153 -9.73 -10.24 9.64
CA PRO A 153 -11.11 -10.00 10.06
C PRO A 153 -11.73 -8.76 9.39
N TRP A 154 -10.92 -7.73 9.13
CA TRP A 154 -11.37 -6.52 8.43
C TRP A 154 -11.75 -6.80 6.98
N SER A 155 -10.97 -7.63 6.26
CA SER A 155 -11.33 -8.04 4.90
C SER A 155 -12.52 -8.98 4.87
N LEU A 156 -12.65 -9.88 5.85
CA LEU A 156 -13.80 -10.78 5.97
C LEU A 156 -15.10 -10.00 6.23
N ARG A 157 -15.04 -8.96 7.08
CA ARG A 157 -16.18 -8.05 7.29
C ARG A 157 -16.63 -7.43 5.96
N TYR A 158 -15.71 -6.84 5.20
CA TYR A 158 -16.01 -6.27 3.89
C TYR A 158 -16.62 -7.31 2.93
N ALA A 159 -16.04 -8.52 2.87
CA ALA A 159 -16.54 -9.59 2.00
C ALA A 159 -17.96 -10.06 2.36
N ASN A 160 -18.33 -10.00 3.64
CA ASN A 160 -19.61 -10.47 4.17
C ASN A 160 -20.69 -9.38 4.25
N GLN A 161 -20.42 -8.14 3.82
CA GLN A 161 -21.41 -7.06 3.76
C GLN A 161 -22.36 -7.18 2.54
N LYS A 162 -22.42 -8.35 1.91
CA LYS A 162 -23.27 -8.63 0.74
C LYS A 162 -24.55 -9.36 1.12
#